data_AF-A0A0Q9TIZ5-F1
#
_entry.id   AF-A0A0Q9TIZ5-F1
#
_cell.length_a   1.000
_cell.length_b   1.000
_cell.length_c   1.000
_cell.angle_alpha   90.00
_cell.angle_beta   90.00
_cell.angle_gamma   90.00
#
_symmetry.space_group_name_H-M   'P 1'
#
loop_
_entity.id
_entity.type
_entity.pdbx_description
1 polymer ?
#
loop_
_entity_poly.entity_id
_entity_poly.type
_entity_poly.pdbx_seq_one_letter_code
_entity_poly.pdbx_strand_id
1 'polypeptide(L)'
;MSIVKKKIVGVYLAAGSSRRMGTAKQSLEMVEGVRLGGVALLQALHSELHSVVVVVRVGDSLDWLPKEVHMHMLLGRCRIERCANAESGMAHSLRTGIQVAEEMSADGVLVLLADQPFVDGQMLLRLMNAFNKEAGYDYIASGDKGMPKPPVILGRGMWPAAAALEGDAGARSLFHLPAFRGQIVEEDNQVKFMDVDTLDRYEQAKKIYLLHCM
;
A
#
# COMPACT_ATOMS: atom_id res chain seq x y z
N MET A 1 -29.65 2.13 -9.38
CA MET A 1 -28.82 0.93 -9.14
C MET A 1 -28.07 1.13 -7.84
N SER A 2 -28.36 0.34 -6.81
CA SER A 2 -27.62 0.43 -5.54
C SER A 2 -26.19 -0.06 -5.78
N ILE A 3 -25.20 0.80 -5.57
CA ILE A 3 -23.79 0.41 -5.61
C ILE A 3 -23.56 -0.54 -4.43
N VAL A 4 -23.31 -1.82 -4.70
CA VAL A 4 -22.88 -2.75 -3.66
C VAL A 4 -21.47 -2.34 -3.27
N LYS A 5 -21.29 -1.85 -2.03
CA LYS A 5 -19.99 -1.46 -1.51
C LYS A 5 -19.12 -2.72 -1.38
N LYS A 6 -18.05 -2.81 -2.18
CA LYS A 6 -17.11 -3.94 -2.15
C LYS A 6 -16.28 -3.89 -0.86
N LYS A 7 -15.97 -5.06 -0.31
CA LYS A 7 -15.11 -5.23 0.84
C LYS A 7 -13.64 -5.12 0.41
N ILE A 8 -13.04 -3.94 0.53
CA ILE A 8 -11.65 -3.70 0.12
C ILE A 8 -10.74 -3.73 1.36
N VAL A 9 -9.70 -4.55 1.34
CA VAL A 9 -8.68 -4.61 2.41
C VAL A 9 -7.41 -3.90 1.95
N GLY A 10 -6.86 -3.01 2.78
CA GLY A 10 -5.55 -2.41 2.50
C GLY A 10 -4.45 -3.43 2.79
N VAL A 11 -3.53 -3.64 1.86
CA VAL A 11 -2.31 -4.40 2.08
C VAL A 11 -1.15 -3.41 2.07
N TYR A 12 -0.67 -3.04 3.26
CA TYR A 12 0.40 -2.08 3.45
C TYR A 12 1.74 -2.81 3.54
N LEU A 13 2.52 -2.75 2.46
CA LEU A 13 3.80 -3.45 2.33
C LEU A 13 4.92 -2.64 2.99
N ALA A 14 5.35 -3.11 4.16
CA ALA A 14 6.41 -2.51 4.97
C ALA A 14 7.58 -3.49 5.23
N ALA A 15 7.63 -4.63 4.53
CA ALA A 15 8.64 -5.66 4.76
C ALA A 15 9.92 -5.50 3.92
N GLY A 16 10.03 -4.45 3.09
CA GLY A 16 11.18 -4.22 2.19
C GLY A 16 12.52 -4.08 2.93
N SER A 17 13.60 -4.57 2.33
CA SER A 17 14.95 -4.43 2.92
C SER A 17 15.58 -3.10 2.54
N SER A 18 15.77 -2.20 3.50
CA SER A 18 16.39 -0.87 3.33
C SER A 18 17.91 -0.94 3.04
N ARG A 19 18.34 -1.84 2.14
CA ARG A 19 19.75 -2.19 1.87
C ARG A 19 20.61 -0.98 1.51
N ARG A 20 20.04 0.02 0.83
CA ARG A 20 20.75 1.24 0.37
C ARG A 20 20.99 2.28 1.46
N MET A 21 20.23 2.27 2.57
CA MET A 21 20.32 3.29 3.61
C MET A 21 20.94 2.81 4.92
N GLY A 22 21.16 1.49 5.08
CA GLY A 22 21.78 0.92 6.29
C GLY A 22 20.91 0.99 7.57
N THR A 23 19.75 1.64 7.51
CA THR A 23 18.75 1.77 8.58
C THR A 23 17.34 1.48 8.03
N ALA A 24 16.42 1.03 8.88
CA ALA A 24 15.02 0.81 8.53
C ALA A 24 14.37 2.14 8.13
N LYS A 25 14.09 2.30 6.83
CA LYS A 25 13.60 3.55 6.26
C LYS A 25 12.29 4.03 6.89
N GLN A 26 11.43 3.09 7.26
CA GLN A 26 10.14 3.31 7.89
C GLN A 26 10.28 4.13 9.18
N SER A 27 11.35 3.91 9.93
CA SER A 27 11.63 4.54 11.23
C SER A 27 12.33 5.90 11.12
N LEU A 28 12.59 6.39 9.91
CA LEU A 28 13.12 7.75 9.71
C LEU A 28 12.08 8.81 10.12
N GLU A 29 12.54 9.86 10.77
CA GLU A 29 11.67 10.88 11.37
C GLU A 29 11.41 12.05 10.42
N MET A 30 10.17 12.17 9.96
CA MET A 30 9.73 13.24 9.07
C MET A 30 9.61 14.56 9.84
N VAL A 31 8.94 14.52 10.99
CA VAL A 31 8.84 15.60 11.99
C VAL A 31 8.71 14.95 13.36
N GLU A 32 8.77 15.74 14.43
CA GLU A 32 8.69 15.23 15.80
C GLU A 32 7.51 14.26 15.98
N GLY A 33 7.83 13.01 16.30
CA GLY A 33 6.83 11.96 16.55
C GLY A 33 6.18 11.35 15.30
N VAL A 34 6.53 11.79 14.09
CA VAL A 34 6.01 11.24 12.82
C VAL A 34 7.12 10.53 12.07
N ARG A 35 6.93 9.23 11.88
CA ARG A 35 7.88 8.34 11.17
C ARG A 35 7.42 8.15 9.72
N LEU A 36 8.36 8.00 8.80
CA LEU A 36 8.13 7.87 7.36
C LEU A 36 7.07 6.80 7.04
N GLY A 37 7.22 5.60 7.59
CA GLY A 37 6.29 4.48 7.37
C GLY A 37 4.91 4.71 7.98
N GLY A 38 4.77 5.66 8.90
CA GLY A 38 3.49 6.00 9.51
C GLY A 38 2.63 6.93 8.66
N VAL A 39 3.22 7.71 7.75
CA VAL A 39 2.52 8.80 7.06
C VAL A 39 1.37 8.29 6.19
N ALA A 40 1.66 7.47 5.19
CA ALA A 40 0.63 6.90 4.32
C ALA A 40 -0.22 5.82 5.04
N LEU A 41 0.33 5.18 6.09
CA LEU A 41 -0.43 4.23 6.90
C LEU A 41 -1.60 4.91 7.62
N LEU A 42 -1.39 6.10 8.20
CA LEU A 42 -2.49 6.88 8.81
C LEU A 42 -3.60 7.20 7.79
N GLN A 43 -3.22 7.55 6.56
CA GLN A 43 -4.19 7.81 5.49
C GLN A 43 -5.03 6.56 5.17
N ALA A 44 -4.39 5.37 5.14
CA ALA A 44 -5.08 4.11 4.94
C ALA A 44 -6.00 3.75 6.13
N LEU A 45 -5.55 3.94 7.36
CA LEU A 45 -6.32 3.64 8.57
C LEU A 45 -7.58 4.51 8.72
N HIS A 46 -7.49 5.79 8.32
CA HIS A 46 -8.62 6.72 8.32
C HIS A 46 -9.52 6.62 7.08
N SER A 47 -9.18 5.75 6.13
CA SER A 47 -9.96 5.57 4.91
C SER A 47 -11.16 4.63 5.10
N GLU A 48 -11.98 4.53 4.05
CA GLU A 48 -13.14 3.62 4.01
C GLU A 48 -12.81 2.14 3.78
N LEU A 49 -11.53 1.76 3.76
CA LEU A 49 -11.11 0.35 3.70
C LEU A 49 -11.82 -0.46 4.78
N HIS A 50 -12.06 -1.75 4.55
CA HIS A 50 -12.65 -2.62 5.56
C HIS A 50 -11.70 -2.84 6.74
N SER A 51 -10.44 -3.12 6.43
CA SER A 51 -9.33 -3.28 7.37
C SER A 51 -8.01 -3.02 6.64
N VAL A 52 -6.94 -2.76 7.39
CA VAL A 52 -5.57 -2.61 6.87
C VAL A 52 -4.69 -3.72 7.42
N VAL A 53 -4.10 -4.52 6.53
CA VAL A 53 -3.09 -5.52 6.85
C VAL A 53 -1.72 -4.90 6.63
N VAL A 54 -1.00 -4.66 7.72
CA VAL A 54 0.37 -4.15 7.70
C VAL A 54 1.33 -5.33 7.64
N VAL A 55 1.95 -5.55 6.49
CA VAL A 55 2.88 -6.67 6.28
C VAL A 55 4.29 -6.19 6.56
N VAL A 56 4.90 -6.78 7.59
CA VAL A 56 6.27 -6.46 8.04
C VAL A 56 7.17 -7.68 7.94
N ARG A 57 8.48 -7.48 8.05
CA ARG A 57 9.43 -8.59 8.20
C ARG A 57 9.37 -9.20 9.61
N VAL A 58 9.80 -10.45 9.74
CA VAL A 58 10.09 -11.02 11.06
C VAL A 58 11.17 -10.19 11.74
N GLY A 59 10.99 -9.90 13.03
CA GLY A 59 11.93 -9.07 13.81
C GLY A 59 11.81 -7.56 13.62
N ASP A 60 10.86 -7.06 12.81
CA ASP A 60 10.56 -5.63 12.73
C ASP A 60 10.20 -5.07 14.12
N SER A 61 10.82 -3.94 14.51
CA SER A 61 10.65 -3.28 15.82
C SER A 61 9.28 -2.64 15.97
N LEU A 62 8.62 -2.31 14.86
CA LEU A 62 7.33 -1.63 14.82
C LEU A 62 7.32 -0.22 15.45
N ASP A 63 8.49 0.36 15.77
CA ASP A 63 8.63 1.70 16.36
C ASP A 63 8.16 2.83 15.45
N TRP A 64 8.03 2.56 14.16
CA TRP A 64 7.55 3.47 13.14
C TRP A 64 6.03 3.53 13.05
N LEU A 65 5.32 2.61 13.70
CA LEU A 65 3.86 2.59 13.68
C LEU A 65 3.30 3.83 14.39
N PRO A 66 2.30 4.51 13.80
CA PRO A 66 1.54 5.52 14.50
C PRO A 66 0.89 4.98 15.78
N LYS A 67 0.74 5.81 16.80
CA LYS A 67 0.15 5.42 18.10
C LYS A 67 -1.29 4.91 17.94
N GLU A 68 -2.00 5.44 16.96
CA GLU A 68 -3.38 5.13 16.60
C GLU A 68 -3.55 3.68 16.13
N VAL A 69 -2.48 3.02 15.64
CA VAL A 69 -2.54 1.64 15.14
C VAL A 69 -3.13 0.70 16.18
N HIS A 70 -2.78 0.87 17.46
CA HIS A 70 -3.30 0.02 18.53
C HIS A 70 -4.82 0.09 18.64
N MET A 71 -5.40 1.30 18.55
CA MET A 71 -6.84 1.49 18.55
C MET A 71 -7.49 0.81 17.34
N HIS A 72 -6.91 0.96 16.15
CA HIS A 72 -7.43 0.30 14.95
C HIS A 72 -7.34 -1.24 15.05
N MET A 73 -6.31 -1.79 15.70
CA MET A 73 -6.22 -3.23 15.95
C MET A 73 -7.33 -3.73 16.88
N LEU A 74 -7.60 -3.01 17.98
CA LEU A 74 -8.69 -3.35 18.90
C LEU A 74 -10.07 -3.32 18.23
N LEU A 75 -10.26 -2.42 17.26
CA LEU A 75 -11.48 -2.31 16.47
C LEU A 75 -11.56 -3.32 15.30
N GLY A 76 -10.55 -4.19 15.12
CA GLY A 76 -10.47 -5.10 13.97
C GLY A 76 -10.21 -4.41 12.62
N ARG A 77 -9.83 -3.13 12.66
CA ARG A 77 -9.56 -2.26 11.50
C ARG A 77 -8.10 -2.30 11.05
N CYS A 78 -7.22 -2.93 11.82
CA CYS A 78 -5.83 -3.14 11.48
C CYS A 78 -5.36 -4.53 11.95
N ARG A 79 -4.53 -5.19 11.15
CA ARG A 79 -3.82 -6.42 11.52
C ARG A 79 -2.37 -6.28 11.09
N ILE A 80 -1.43 -6.60 11.98
CA ILE A 80 -0.01 -6.68 11.64
C ILE A 80 0.30 -8.13 11.31
N GLU A 81 0.87 -8.38 10.14
CA GLU A 81 1.23 -9.71 9.67
C GLU A 81 2.75 -9.77 9.41
N ARG A 82 3.41 -10.81 9.91
CA ARG A 82 4.86 -10.97 9.75
C ARG A 82 5.15 -11.92 8.59
N CYS A 83 5.75 -11.40 7.52
CA CYS A 83 6.20 -12.20 6.39
C CYS A 83 7.52 -12.89 6.74
N ALA A 84 7.48 -14.22 6.86
CA ALA A 84 8.64 -15.05 7.21
C ALA A 84 9.76 -15.01 6.15
N ASN A 85 9.40 -14.84 4.87
CA ASN A 85 10.33 -14.88 3.74
C ASN A 85 10.48 -13.52 3.04
N ALA A 86 10.39 -12.43 3.79
CA ALA A 86 10.50 -11.07 3.24
C ALA A 86 11.84 -10.82 2.52
N GLU A 87 12.91 -11.53 2.89
CA GLU A 87 14.22 -11.50 2.24
C GLU A 87 14.20 -12.05 0.81
N SER A 88 13.21 -12.89 0.49
CA SER A 88 13.01 -13.48 -0.83
C SER A 88 12.28 -12.55 -1.81
N GLY A 89 11.92 -11.34 -1.38
CA GLY A 89 11.42 -10.25 -2.21
C GLY A 89 9.97 -9.85 -1.97
N MET A 90 9.55 -8.78 -2.64
CA MET A 90 8.24 -8.15 -2.46
C MET A 90 7.07 -9.09 -2.77
N ALA A 91 7.24 -10.05 -3.68
CA ALA A 91 6.20 -11.02 -4.03
C ALA A 91 5.70 -11.81 -2.80
N HIS A 92 6.61 -12.18 -1.89
CA HIS A 92 6.26 -12.90 -0.66
C HIS A 92 5.42 -12.04 0.29
N SER A 93 5.77 -10.76 0.43
CA SER A 93 5.01 -9.84 1.30
C SER A 93 3.62 -9.53 0.73
N LEU A 94 3.52 -9.36 -0.59
CA LEU A 94 2.23 -9.23 -1.27
C LEU A 94 1.37 -10.47 -1.06
N ARG A 95 1.94 -11.67 -1.25
CA ARG A 95 1.24 -12.94 -1.04
C ARG A 95 0.73 -13.08 0.40
N THR A 96 1.55 -12.76 1.40
CA THR A 96 1.15 -12.75 2.81
C THR A 96 -0.04 -11.82 3.06
N GLY A 97 -0.02 -10.60 2.51
CA GLY A 97 -1.14 -9.67 2.64
C GLY A 97 -2.42 -10.15 1.96
N ILE A 98 -2.31 -10.75 0.78
CA ILE A 98 -3.44 -11.32 0.02
C ILE A 98 -4.07 -12.47 0.80
N GLN A 99 -3.27 -13.39 1.37
CA GLN A 99 -3.79 -14.51 2.17
C GLN A 99 -4.62 -14.03 3.37
N VAL A 100 -4.17 -12.98 4.07
CA VAL A 100 -4.95 -12.39 5.16
C VAL A 100 -6.23 -11.72 4.64
N ALA A 101 -6.19 -11.08 3.47
CA ALA A 101 -7.39 -10.51 2.85
C ALA A 101 -8.39 -11.59 2.39
N GLU A 102 -7.90 -12.77 1.96
CA GLU A 102 -8.71 -13.95 1.67
C GLU A 102 -9.43 -14.47 2.93
N GLU A 103 -8.74 -14.58 4.06
CA GLU A 103 -9.34 -14.94 5.36
C GLU A 103 -10.46 -13.97 5.76
N MET A 104 -10.33 -12.70 5.35
CA MET A 104 -11.33 -11.67 5.58
C MET A 104 -12.44 -11.66 4.50
N SER A 105 -12.47 -12.58 3.55
CA SER A 105 -13.45 -12.60 2.45
C SER A 105 -13.51 -11.29 1.65
N ALA A 106 -12.36 -10.62 1.44
CA ALA A 106 -12.29 -9.36 0.71
C ALA A 106 -12.64 -9.54 -0.79
N ASP A 107 -13.22 -8.52 -1.40
CA ASP A 107 -13.50 -8.48 -2.85
C ASP A 107 -12.28 -7.99 -3.65
N GLY A 108 -11.40 -7.24 -2.99
CA GLY A 108 -10.15 -6.76 -3.55
C GLY A 108 -9.18 -6.29 -2.47
N VAL A 109 -7.91 -6.21 -2.85
CA VAL A 109 -6.83 -5.66 -2.00
C VAL A 109 -6.33 -4.35 -2.57
N LEU A 110 -6.26 -3.30 -1.75
CA LEU A 110 -5.57 -2.06 -2.08
C LEU A 110 -4.12 -2.16 -1.60
N VAL A 111 -3.19 -2.35 -2.52
CA VAL A 111 -1.76 -2.45 -2.23
C VAL A 111 -1.17 -1.06 -2.07
N LEU A 112 -0.50 -0.83 -0.93
CA LEU A 112 0.15 0.41 -0.52
C LEU A 112 1.60 0.11 -0.15
N LEU A 113 2.51 1.07 -0.35
CA LEU A 113 3.93 0.91 -0.03
C LEU A 113 4.36 1.85 1.10
N ALA A 114 5.16 1.33 2.04
CA ALA A 114 5.60 2.07 3.21
C ALA A 114 6.61 3.20 2.93
N ASP A 115 7.16 3.24 1.72
CA ASP A 115 8.13 4.21 1.25
C ASP A 115 7.54 5.30 0.34
N GLN A 116 6.22 5.30 0.15
CA GLN A 116 5.48 6.33 -0.57
C GLN A 116 4.66 7.19 0.42
N PRO A 117 5.29 8.13 1.15
CA PRO A 117 4.64 8.83 2.25
C PRO A 117 3.53 9.79 1.80
N PHE A 118 3.52 10.21 0.54
CA PHE A 118 2.59 11.24 0.04
C PHE A 118 1.31 10.68 -0.57
N VAL A 119 1.09 9.37 -0.48
CA VAL A 119 -0.21 8.77 -0.78
C VAL A 119 -1.24 9.29 0.24
N ASP A 120 -2.27 9.97 -0.24
CA ASP A 120 -3.29 10.63 0.59
C ASP A 120 -4.66 9.96 0.53
N GLY A 121 -5.50 10.26 1.52
CA GLY A 121 -6.86 9.71 1.60
C GLY A 121 -7.73 10.04 0.37
N GLN A 122 -7.50 11.17 -0.30
CA GLN A 122 -8.23 11.53 -1.52
C GLN A 122 -7.90 10.58 -2.68
N MET A 123 -6.62 10.25 -2.88
CA MET A 123 -6.19 9.25 -3.84
C MET A 123 -6.83 7.90 -3.53
N LEU A 124 -6.77 7.45 -2.27
CA LEU A 124 -7.36 6.17 -1.85
C LEU A 124 -8.87 6.13 -2.13
N LEU A 125 -9.59 7.21 -1.80
CA LEU A 125 -11.02 7.34 -2.02
C LEU A 125 -11.38 7.26 -3.51
N ARG A 126 -10.62 7.91 -4.39
CA ARG A 126 -10.85 7.83 -5.85
C ARG A 126 -10.69 6.41 -6.37
N LEU A 127 -9.65 5.69 -5.94
CA LEU A 127 -9.43 4.29 -6.32
C LEU A 127 -10.57 3.39 -5.84
N MET A 128 -10.97 3.49 -4.57
CA MET A 128 -12.07 2.70 -4.01
C MET A 128 -13.40 3.00 -4.71
N ASN A 129 -13.67 4.28 -5.02
CA ASN A 129 -14.87 4.67 -5.75
C ASN A 129 -14.90 4.11 -7.18
N ALA A 130 -13.77 4.13 -7.89
CA ALA A 130 -13.67 3.51 -9.20
C ALA A 130 -13.90 1.99 -9.11
N PHE A 131 -13.30 1.32 -8.12
CA PHE A 131 -13.49 -0.12 -7.93
C PHE A 131 -14.93 -0.49 -7.56
N ASN A 132 -15.63 0.34 -6.78
CA ASN A 132 -17.03 0.10 -6.41
C ASN A 132 -18.01 0.31 -7.56
N LYS A 133 -17.74 1.27 -8.47
CA LYS A 133 -18.66 1.65 -9.54
C LYS A 133 -18.72 0.64 -10.68
N GLU A 134 -17.61 -0.05 -10.96
CA GLU A 134 -17.47 -0.75 -12.23
C GLU A 134 -17.46 -2.28 -12.08
N ALA A 135 -18.35 -2.92 -12.85
CA ALA A 135 -18.31 -4.34 -13.10
C ALA A 135 -17.43 -4.58 -14.34
N GLY A 136 -16.29 -5.26 -14.19
CA GLY A 136 -15.47 -5.71 -15.33
C GLY A 136 -14.03 -5.22 -15.39
N TYR A 137 -13.54 -4.46 -14.41
CA TYR A 137 -12.11 -4.25 -14.20
C TYR A 137 -11.58 -5.22 -13.14
N ASP A 138 -10.50 -5.91 -13.49
CA ASP A 138 -9.74 -6.79 -12.62
C ASP A 138 -8.85 -5.98 -11.65
N TYR A 139 -8.39 -4.79 -12.08
CA TYR A 139 -7.66 -3.85 -11.23
C TYR A 139 -8.02 -2.39 -11.49
N ILE A 140 -7.81 -1.58 -10.45
CA ILE A 140 -7.82 -0.11 -10.52
C ILE A 140 -6.49 0.38 -9.97
N ALA A 141 -5.64 0.95 -10.81
CA ALA A 141 -4.38 1.53 -10.39
C ALA A 141 -4.48 3.05 -10.33
N SER A 142 -3.74 3.70 -9.44
CA SER A 142 -3.34 5.08 -9.70
C SER A 142 -2.34 5.09 -10.86
N GLY A 143 -2.10 6.25 -11.44
CA GLY A 143 -1.08 6.36 -12.46
C GLY A 143 -0.84 7.77 -12.93
N ASP A 144 0.09 7.87 -13.86
CA ASP A 144 0.49 9.11 -14.52
C ASP A 144 0.81 8.77 -15.97
N LYS A 145 0.16 9.47 -16.90
CA LYS A 145 0.34 9.30 -18.35
C LYS A 145 0.08 7.86 -18.80
N GLY A 146 -0.99 7.25 -18.28
CA GLY A 146 -1.35 5.87 -18.60
C GLY A 146 -0.38 4.82 -18.06
N MET A 147 0.57 5.19 -17.20
CA MET A 147 1.47 4.24 -16.53
C MET A 147 0.95 3.92 -15.13
N PRO A 148 0.61 2.64 -14.83
CA PRO A 148 0.10 2.27 -13.52
C PRO A 148 1.21 2.37 -12.46
N LYS A 149 0.86 2.98 -11.33
CA LYS A 149 1.72 3.14 -10.15
C LYS A 149 0.93 2.70 -8.91
N PRO A 150 1.58 2.36 -7.80
CA PRO A 150 0.88 2.20 -6.52
C PRO A 150 0.32 3.56 -6.05
N PRO A 151 -0.77 3.57 -5.26
CA PRO A 151 -1.53 2.41 -4.81
C PRO A 151 -2.37 1.76 -5.92
N VAL A 152 -2.62 0.45 -5.78
CA VAL A 152 -3.40 -0.30 -6.76
C VAL A 152 -4.36 -1.27 -6.09
N ILE A 153 -5.59 -1.31 -6.58
CA ILE A 153 -6.59 -2.30 -6.17
C ILE A 153 -6.49 -3.50 -7.10
N LEU A 154 -6.25 -4.69 -6.53
CA LEU A 154 -6.33 -5.97 -7.22
C LEU A 154 -7.62 -6.69 -6.81
N GLY A 155 -8.51 -6.91 -7.76
CA GLY A 155 -9.70 -7.73 -7.56
C GLY A 155 -9.34 -9.20 -7.34
N ARG A 156 -10.25 -9.94 -6.71
CA ARG A 156 -10.06 -11.35 -6.34
C ARG A 156 -9.57 -12.25 -7.48
N GLY A 157 -10.01 -12.01 -8.72
CA GLY A 157 -9.59 -12.78 -9.89
C GLY A 157 -8.10 -12.70 -10.21
N MET A 158 -7.40 -11.67 -9.74
CA MET A 158 -5.96 -11.51 -9.95
C MET A 158 -5.10 -12.19 -8.89
N TRP A 159 -5.69 -12.62 -7.77
CA TRP A 159 -4.92 -13.13 -6.63
C TRP A 159 -4.13 -14.41 -6.95
N PRO A 160 -4.63 -15.38 -7.74
CA PRO A 160 -3.82 -16.52 -8.16
C PRO A 160 -2.57 -16.11 -8.95
N ALA A 161 -2.68 -15.12 -9.84
CA ALA A 161 -1.54 -14.61 -10.59
C ALA A 161 -0.57 -13.82 -9.70
N ALA A 162 -1.09 -13.03 -8.75
CA ALA A 162 -0.27 -12.35 -7.75
C ALA A 162 0.46 -13.34 -6.84
N ALA A 163 -0.18 -14.44 -6.47
CA ALA A 163 0.43 -15.50 -5.67
C ALA A 163 1.57 -16.22 -6.41
N ALA A 164 1.51 -16.30 -7.75
CA ALA A 164 2.54 -16.90 -8.59
C ALA A 164 3.75 -15.98 -8.84
N LEU A 165 3.74 -14.72 -8.39
CA LEU A 165 4.90 -13.84 -8.49
C LEU A 165 6.08 -14.37 -7.65
N GLU A 166 7.29 -14.08 -8.12
CA GLU A 166 8.54 -14.45 -7.45
C GLU A 166 9.49 -13.25 -7.36
N GLY A 167 10.42 -13.32 -6.40
CA GLY A 167 11.44 -12.29 -6.20
C GLY A 167 10.87 -10.91 -5.89
N ASP A 168 11.48 -9.89 -6.48
CA ASP A 168 11.10 -8.48 -6.30
C ASP A 168 9.93 -8.04 -7.21
N ALA A 169 9.30 -8.97 -7.93
CA ALA A 169 8.16 -8.66 -8.77
C ALA A 169 6.97 -8.18 -7.90
N GLY A 170 6.53 -6.95 -8.17
CA GLY A 170 5.30 -6.40 -7.60
C GLY A 170 4.10 -6.60 -8.51
N ALA A 171 2.94 -6.13 -8.05
CA ALA A 171 1.68 -6.16 -8.79
C ALA A 171 1.77 -5.55 -10.19
N ARG A 172 2.71 -4.61 -10.42
CA ARG A 172 2.96 -3.97 -11.72
C ARG A 172 3.17 -4.95 -12.86
N SER A 173 3.82 -6.08 -12.60
CA SER A 173 4.07 -7.12 -13.61
C SER A 173 2.77 -7.75 -14.15
N LEU A 174 1.70 -7.76 -13.36
CA LEU A 174 0.41 -8.33 -13.72
C LEU A 174 -0.36 -7.46 -14.72
N PHE A 175 -0.14 -6.14 -14.73
CA PHE A 175 -0.91 -5.20 -15.56
C PHE A 175 -0.58 -5.27 -17.06
N HIS A 176 0.52 -5.95 -17.41
CA HIS A 176 0.91 -6.19 -18.80
C HIS A 176 0.32 -7.50 -19.35
N LEU A 177 -0.36 -8.30 -18.52
CA LEU A 177 -0.96 -9.55 -18.95
C LEU A 177 -2.29 -9.28 -19.68
N PRO A 178 -2.47 -9.73 -20.94
CA PRO A 178 -3.70 -9.50 -21.70
C PRO A 178 -4.96 -10.06 -21.05
N ALA A 179 -4.81 -10.99 -20.10
CA ALA A 179 -5.90 -11.61 -19.37
C ALA A 179 -6.57 -10.67 -18.36
N PHE A 180 -5.93 -9.55 -17.99
CA PHE A 180 -6.47 -8.62 -17.00
C PHE A 180 -6.80 -7.28 -17.64
N ARG A 181 -8.04 -6.85 -17.45
CA ARG A 181 -8.51 -5.53 -17.87
C ARG A 181 -8.49 -4.61 -16.66
N GLY A 182 -7.83 -3.46 -16.75
CA GLY A 182 -7.86 -2.49 -15.66
C GLY A 182 -8.06 -1.06 -16.11
N GLN A 183 -8.22 -0.21 -15.11
CA GLN A 183 -8.34 1.23 -15.26
C GLN A 183 -7.22 1.93 -14.51
N ILE A 184 -6.73 3.02 -15.08
CA ILE A 184 -5.79 3.92 -14.45
C ILE A 184 -6.55 5.19 -14.06
N VAL A 185 -6.52 5.52 -12.78
CA VAL A 185 -7.00 6.79 -12.25
C VAL A 185 -5.80 7.73 -12.21
N GLU A 186 -5.78 8.68 -13.15
CA GLU A 186 -4.69 9.65 -13.28
C GLU A 186 -4.54 10.51 -12.02
N GLU A 187 -3.28 10.77 -11.65
CA GLU A 187 -2.88 11.70 -10.60
C GLU A 187 -1.81 12.64 -11.14
N ASP A 188 -2.14 13.92 -11.18
CA ASP A 188 -1.26 14.95 -11.71
C ASP A 188 -0.12 15.29 -10.74
N ASN A 189 -0.34 15.12 -9.43
CA ASN A 189 0.67 15.41 -8.42
C ASN A 189 1.69 14.27 -8.29
N GLN A 190 2.81 14.42 -9.02
CA GLN A 190 3.91 13.45 -9.03
C GLN A 190 4.54 13.19 -7.65
N VAL A 191 4.43 14.12 -6.71
CA VAL A 191 4.95 13.96 -5.34
C VAL A 191 4.28 12.75 -4.66
N LYS A 192 3.03 12.44 -4.98
CA LYS A 192 2.31 11.30 -4.41
C LYS A 192 2.90 9.94 -4.77
N PHE A 193 3.70 9.89 -5.85
CA PHE A 193 4.41 8.70 -6.30
C PHE A 193 5.89 8.67 -5.89
N MET A 194 6.32 9.58 -5.00
CA MET A 194 7.72 9.67 -4.60
C MET A 194 8.11 8.53 -3.68
N ASP A 195 9.05 7.69 -4.13
CA ASP A 195 9.68 6.64 -3.32
C ASP A 195 10.86 7.21 -2.50
N VAL A 196 10.88 6.89 -1.20
CA VAL A 196 11.95 7.28 -0.27
C VAL A 196 12.93 6.12 -0.07
N ASP A 197 13.87 6.02 -1.01
CA ASP A 197 14.82 4.90 -1.12
C ASP A 197 16.28 5.26 -0.87
N THR A 198 16.57 6.55 -0.77
CA THR A 198 17.90 7.12 -0.59
C THR A 198 17.84 8.26 0.40
N LEU A 199 18.99 8.61 0.99
CA LEU A 199 19.08 9.74 1.92
C LEU A 199 18.63 11.05 1.26
N ASP A 200 19.04 11.31 0.02
CA ASP A 200 18.63 12.51 -0.72
C ASP A 200 17.12 12.58 -0.92
N ARG A 201 16.49 11.44 -1.25
CA ARG A 201 15.03 11.35 -1.35
C ARG A 201 14.35 11.57 -0.01
N TYR A 202 14.90 11.05 1.08
CA TYR A 202 14.38 11.28 2.42
C TYR A 202 14.46 12.77 2.80
N GLU A 203 15.61 13.42 2.60
CA GLU A 203 15.76 14.85 2.89
C GLU A 203 14.81 15.72 2.05
N GLN A 204 14.62 15.37 0.77
CA GLN A 204 13.62 16.00 -0.07
C GLN A 204 12.20 15.79 0.45
N ALA A 205 11.84 14.56 0.81
CA ALA A 205 10.52 14.24 1.33
C ALA A 205 10.25 14.97 2.65
N LYS A 206 11.23 15.05 3.54
CA LYS A 206 11.14 15.78 4.80
C LYS A 206 10.84 17.26 4.60
N LYS A 207 11.54 17.92 3.65
CA LYS A 207 11.28 19.32 3.29
C LYS A 207 9.87 19.52 2.73
N ILE A 208 9.43 18.65 1.82
CA ILE A 208 8.09 18.72 1.24
C ILE A 208 7.03 18.57 2.33
N TYR A 209 7.19 17.60 3.22
CA TYR A 209 6.27 17.31 4.31
C TYR A 209 6.12 18.50 5.26
N LEU A 210 7.24 19.14 5.65
CA LEU A 210 7.24 20.35 6.48
C LEU A 210 6.50 21.54 5.83
N LEU A 211 6.53 21.64 4.51
CA LEU A 211 5.95 22.78 3.78
C LEU A 211 4.46 22.62 3.47
N HIS A 212 3.96 21.38 3.36
CA HIS A 212 2.63 21.12 2.79
C HIS A 212 1.76 20.16 3.62
N CYS A 213 2.28 19.55 4.68
CA CYS A 213 1.58 18.54 5.46
C CYS A 213 1.54 18.83 6.97
N MET A 214 2.16 19.93 7.42
CA MET A 214 1.86 20.56 8.72
C MET A 214 0.76 21.60 8.54
#